data_AF-A0A932NYT1-F1
#
_entry.id   AF-A0A932NYT1-F1
#
_cell.length_a   1.000
_cell.length_b   1.000
_cell.length_c   1.000
_cell.angle_alpha   90.00
_cell.angle_beta   90.00
_cell.angle_gamma   90.00
#
_symmetry.space_group_name_H-M   'P 1'
#
loop_
_entity.id
_entity.type
_entity.pdbx_description
1 polymer ?
#
loop_
_entity_poly.entity_id
_entity_poly.type
_entity_poly.pdbx_seq_one_letter_code
_entity_poly.pdbx_strand_id
1 'polypeptide(L)'
;MHLDIHQNAAQDLRDLRVVNPGAAAAVTVALEQIQVDPKAIDKLTTFGNNTVGAARLNIKRWESVRGQGNLWRFRVLDTPATVYRIVYGYHWQTRQICVLAVAHKEKFDYDDLNSDLARRILADWRTL
;
A
#
# COMPACT_ATOMS: atom_id res chain seq x y z
N MET A 1 -15.81 -5.36 -2.30
CA MET A 1 -14.36 -5.43 -2.62
C MET A 1 -13.70 -6.15 -1.45
N HIS A 2 -12.69 -6.97 -1.71
CA HIS A 2 -11.89 -7.58 -0.66
C HIS A 2 -10.55 -6.85 -0.58
N LEU A 3 -10.16 -6.49 0.65
CA LEU A 3 -8.83 -5.99 0.96
C LEU A 3 -8.11 -7.04 1.78
N ASP A 4 -6.99 -7.51 1.26
CA ASP A 4 -6.10 -8.44 1.93
C ASP A 4 -4.81 -7.74 2.35
N ILE A 5 -4.22 -8.24 3.43
CA ILE A 5 -2.90 -7.82 3.88
C ILE A 5 -2.00 -9.05 3.82
N HIS A 6 -1.03 -9.04 2.91
CA HIS A 6 -0.06 -10.11 2.81
C HIS A 6 0.71 -10.29 4.14
N GLN A 7 1.12 -11.51 4.46
CA GLN A 7 1.79 -11.82 5.74
C GLN A 7 3.02 -10.94 6.01
N ASN A 8 3.77 -10.60 4.96
CA ASN A 8 4.93 -9.73 5.03
C ASN A 8 4.53 -8.28 5.32
N ALA A 9 3.46 -7.76 4.70
CA ALA A 9 2.92 -6.45 5.01
C ALA A 9 2.34 -6.38 6.44
N ALA A 10 1.74 -7.48 6.91
CA ALA A 10 1.25 -7.58 8.28
C ALA A 10 2.42 -7.53 9.28
N GLN A 11 3.57 -8.13 8.95
CA GLN A 11 4.78 -7.99 9.75
C GLN A 11 5.32 -6.55 9.71
N ASP A 12 5.38 -5.91 8.53
CA ASP A 12 5.80 -4.51 8.41
C ASP A 12 4.94 -3.59 9.31
N LEU A 13 3.62 -3.83 9.38
CA LEU A 13 2.71 -3.08 10.26
C LEU A 13 2.99 -3.34 11.74
N ARG A 14 3.31 -4.57 12.13
CA ARG A 14 3.71 -4.91 13.51
C ARG A 14 5.00 -4.20 13.88
N ASP A 15 6.00 -4.22 13.01
CA ASP A 15 7.27 -3.54 13.22
C ASP A 15 7.08 -2.02 13.29
N LEU A 16 6.25 -1.46 12.40
CA LEU A 16 5.87 -0.06 12.42
C LEU A 16 5.19 0.32 13.74
N ARG A 17 4.34 -0.54 14.30
CA ARG A 17 3.68 -0.28 15.58
C ARG A 17 4.66 -0.15 16.74
N VAL A 18 5.80 -0.85 16.70
CA VAL A 18 6.86 -0.73 17.71
C VAL A 18 7.63 0.58 17.54
N VAL A 19 7.99 0.94 16.30
CA VAL A 19 8.85 2.10 16.01
C VAL A 19 8.08 3.43 16.02
N ASN A 20 6.87 3.43 15.47
CA ASN A 20 6.00 4.60 15.37
C ASN A 20 4.52 4.18 15.49
N PRO A 21 4.00 4.03 16.73
CA PRO A 21 2.62 3.62 16.97
C PRO A 21 1.59 4.52 16.29
N GLY A 22 1.84 5.84 16.23
CA GLY A 22 0.93 6.81 15.61
C GLY A 22 0.82 6.62 14.10
N ALA A 23 1.94 6.33 13.42
CA ALA A 23 1.92 6.00 12.00
C ALA A 23 1.22 4.65 11.75
N ALA A 24 1.50 3.63 12.57
CA ALA A 24 0.81 2.34 12.46
C ALA A 24 -0.71 2.47 12.61
N ALA A 25 -1.16 3.26 13.59
CA ALA A 25 -2.58 3.53 13.81
C ALA A 25 -3.21 4.24 12.61
N ALA A 26 -2.55 5.28 12.07
CA ALA A 26 -3.04 6.00 10.90
C ALA A 26 -3.15 5.11 9.65
N VAL A 27 -2.18 4.21 9.43
CA VAL A 27 -2.26 3.24 8.33
C VAL A 27 -3.40 2.25 8.56
N THR A 28 -3.54 1.72 9.78
CA THR A 28 -4.61 0.76 10.13
C THR A 28 -5.99 1.36 9.87
N VAL A 29 -6.25 2.58 10.38
CA VAL A 29 -7.51 3.29 10.16
C VAL A 29 -7.77 3.54 8.69
N ALA A 30 -6.75 3.90 7.91
CA ALA A 30 -6.90 4.08 6.46
C ALA A 30 -7.30 2.76 5.76
N LEU A 31 -6.69 1.63 6.13
CA LEU A 31 -7.03 0.31 5.58
C LEU A 31 -8.45 -0.12 5.95
N GLU A 32 -8.89 0.12 7.19
CA GLU A 32 -10.27 -0.15 7.63
C GLU A 32 -11.28 0.68 6.82
N GLN A 33 -10.99 1.98 6.60
CA GLN A 33 -11.84 2.85 5.79
C GLN A 33 -11.89 2.43 4.33
N ILE A 34 -10.75 1.98 3.76
CA ILE A 34 -10.71 1.41 2.42
C ILE A 34 -11.62 0.17 2.33
N GLN A 35 -11.56 -0.73 3.31
CA GLN A 35 -12.27 -2.00 3.25
C GLN A 35 -13.80 -1.81 3.19
N VAL A 36 -14.33 -0.75 3.80
CA VAL A 36 -15.77 -0.46 3.82
C VAL A 36 -16.21 0.54 2.74
N ASP A 37 -15.30 1.17 2.00
CA ASP A 37 -15.65 2.14 0.96
C ASP A 37 -16.05 1.43 -0.36
N PRO A 38 -17.30 1.58 -0.84
CA PRO A 38 -17.75 0.92 -2.07
C PRO A 38 -17.00 1.42 -3.33
N LYS A 39 -16.35 2.59 -3.27
CA LYS A 39 -15.57 3.19 -4.36
C LYS A 39 -14.06 3.02 -4.15
N ALA A 40 -13.64 2.20 -3.19
CA ALA A 40 -12.23 2.03 -2.87
C ALA A 40 -11.37 1.60 -4.08
N ILE A 41 -11.84 0.65 -4.89
CA ILE A 41 -11.09 0.21 -6.09
C ILE A 41 -10.78 1.41 -6.99
N ASP A 42 -11.81 2.16 -7.39
CA ASP A 42 -11.69 3.31 -8.28
C ASP A 42 -10.69 4.35 -7.73
N LYS A 43 -10.83 4.69 -6.44
CA LYS A 43 -9.95 5.63 -5.75
C LYS A 43 -8.50 5.13 -5.65
N LEU A 44 -8.30 3.83 -5.37
CA LEU A 44 -6.98 3.21 -5.27
C LEU A 44 -6.36 2.89 -6.63
N THR A 45 -7.11 2.95 -7.72
CA THR A 45 -6.59 2.80 -9.09
C THR A 45 -6.58 4.11 -9.87
N THR A 46 -6.76 5.24 -9.19
CA THR A 46 -6.73 6.59 -9.77
C THR A 46 -5.57 7.37 -9.19
N PHE A 47 -4.64 7.82 -10.05
CA PHE A 47 -3.51 8.65 -9.64
C PHE A 47 -3.98 9.97 -9.03
N GLY A 48 -3.33 10.39 -7.93
CA GLY A 48 -3.56 11.70 -7.32
C GLY A 48 -4.02 11.62 -5.88
N ASN A 49 -4.59 12.73 -5.39
CA ASN A 49 -5.12 12.81 -4.03
C ASN A 49 -6.58 12.34 -4.03
N ASN A 50 -6.88 11.31 -3.24
CA ASN A 50 -8.20 10.74 -3.08
C ASN A 50 -8.61 10.74 -1.61
N THR A 51 -9.90 10.88 -1.33
CA THR A 51 -10.44 10.79 0.03
C THR A 51 -11.22 9.49 0.17
N VAL A 52 -10.87 8.69 1.18
CA VAL A 52 -11.52 7.42 1.53
C VAL A 52 -11.93 7.54 2.99
N GLY A 53 -13.23 7.58 3.27
CA GLY A 53 -13.71 7.95 4.61
C GLY A 53 -13.14 9.30 5.06
N ALA A 54 -12.43 9.32 6.19
CA ALA A 54 -11.73 10.50 6.69
C ALA A 54 -10.26 10.57 6.23
N ALA A 55 -9.71 9.49 5.66
CA ALA A 55 -8.33 9.42 5.22
C ALA A 55 -8.14 10.13 3.86
N ARG A 56 -7.14 11.03 3.81
CA ARG A 56 -6.65 11.63 2.56
C ARG A 56 -5.45 10.82 2.08
N LEU A 57 -5.57 10.20 0.92
CA LEU A 57 -4.55 9.32 0.36
C LEU A 57 -3.95 9.95 -0.90
N ASN A 58 -2.62 9.96 -1.00
CA ASN A 58 -1.96 10.24 -2.28
C ASN A 58 -1.58 8.93 -2.96
N ILE A 59 -2.21 8.65 -4.09
CA ILE A 59 -2.10 7.41 -4.84
C ILE A 59 -1.15 7.61 -6.02
N LYS A 60 -0.21 6.68 -6.21
CA LYS A 60 0.66 6.62 -7.38
C LYS A 60 0.83 5.18 -7.83
N ARG A 61 0.91 4.97 -9.14
CA ARG A 61 1.33 3.68 -9.70
C ARG A 61 2.83 3.49 -9.48
N TRP A 62 3.27 2.24 -9.36
CA TRP A 62 4.69 1.91 -9.41
C TRP A 62 5.10 1.65 -10.85
N GLU A 63 5.55 2.70 -11.55
CA GLU A 63 5.76 2.66 -12.99
C GLU A 63 6.86 1.69 -13.43
N SER A 64 7.95 1.58 -12.67
CA SER A 64 9.11 0.73 -12.96
C SER A 64 8.76 -0.77 -13.03
N VAL A 65 7.59 -1.17 -12.51
CA VAL A 65 7.09 -2.57 -12.51
C VAL A 65 5.82 -2.76 -13.34
N ARG A 66 5.42 -1.78 -14.16
CA ARG A 66 4.16 -1.81 -14.93
C ARG A 66 3.99 -3.05 -15.82
N GLY A 67 5.08 -3.64 -16.32
CA GLY A 67 5.06 -4.88 -17.10
C GLY A 67 5.00 -6.18 -16.28
N GLN A 68 5.14 -6.10 -14.95
CA GLN A 68 5.18 -7.25 -14.05
C GLN A 68 3.91 -7.41 -13.21
N GLY A 69 3.11 -6.34 -13.10
CA GLY A 69 1.91 -6.37 -12.28
C GLY A 69 1.22 -5.02 -12.19
N ASN A 70 0.00 -5.05 -11.69
CA ASN A 70 -0.78 -3.84 -11.46
C ASN A 70 -0.53 -3.32 -10.04
N LEU A 71 0.70 -2.82 -9.83
CA LEU A 71 1.20 -2.41 -8.52
C LEU A 71 1.11 -0.90 -8.34
N TRP A 72 0.65 -0.52 -7.16
CA TRP A 72 0.37 0.84 -6.75
C TRP A 72 0.94 1.09 -5.37
N ARG A 73 0.95 2.37 -4.99
CA ARG A 73 1.28 2.78 -3.65
C ARG A 73 0.43 3.95 -3.22
N PHE A 74 0.21 4.05 -1.92
CA PHE A 74 -0.31 5.25 -1.30
C PHE A 74 0.50 5.71 -0.11
N ARG A 75 0.30 6.97 0.28
CA ARG A 75 0.64 7.50 1.59
C ARG A 75 -0.58 8.17 2.20
N VAL A 76 -0.72 8.07 3.51
CA VAL A 76 -1.78 8.77 4.26
C VAL A 76 -1.29 10.19 4.55
N LEU A 77 -1.92 11.18 3.94
CA LEU A 77 -1.59 12.60 4.09
C LEU A 77 -2.02 13.10 5.47
N ASP A 78 -1.41 14.20 5.91
CA ASP A 78 -1.78 14.92 7.13
C ASP A 78 -1.75 14.05 8.42
N THR A 79 -0.94 12.98 8.40
CA THR A 79 -0.76 12.06 9.52
C THR A 79 0.72 11.74 9.73
N PRO A 80 1.10 11.17 10.90
CA PRO A 80 2.44 10.61 11.11
C PRO A 80 2.86 9.56 10.07
N ALA A 81 1.89 8.95 9.36
CA ALA A 81 2.14 7.96 8.31
C ALA A 81 2.56 8.57 6.96
N THR A 82 2.61 9.90 6.80
CA THR A 82 2.93 10.58 5.51
C THR A 82 4.29 10.17 4.93
N VAL A 83 5.24 9.81 5.79
CA VAL A 83 6.59 9.35 5.39
C VAL A 83 6.65 7.87 5.02
N TYR A 84 5.57 7.12 5.22
CA TYR A 84 5.47 5.72 4.84
C TYR A 84 4.78 5.55 3.49
N ARG A 85 5.07 4.42 2.84
CA ARG A 85 4.52 4.01 1.56
C ARG A 85 3.89 2.65 1.76
N ILE A 86 2.59 2.60 1.50
CA ILE A 86 1.82 1.38 1.54
C ILE A 86 1.76 0.92 0.10
N VAL A 87 2.41 -0.21 -0.21
CA VAL A 87 2.45 -0.78 -1.55
C VAL A 87 1.40 -1.87 -1.64
N TYR A 88 0.63 -1.89 -2.73
CA TYR A 88 -0.44 -2.85 -2.94
C TYR A 88 -0.57 -3.23 -4.41
N GLY A 89 -1.13 -4.41 -4.65
CA GLY A 89 -1.52 -4.87 -5.97
C GLY A 89 -3.03 -4.84 -6.15
N TYR A 90 -3.49 -4.55 -7.38
CA TYR A 90 -4.88 -4.69 -7.77
C TYR A 90 -5.06 -5.87 -8.72
N HIS A 91 -5.75 -6.91 -8.27
CA HIS A 91 -6.10 -8.07 -9.07
C HIS A 91 -7.47 -7.86 -9.73
N TRP A 92 -7.46 -7.59 -11.05
CA TRP A 92 -8.67 -7.13 -11.77
C TRP A 92 -9.74 -8.21 -11.93
N GLN A 93 -9.34 -9.48 -12.10
CA GLN A 93 -10.27 -10.59 -12.30
C GLN A 93 -11.12 -10.85 -11.06
N THR A 94 -10.49 -10.79 -9.88
CA THR A 94 -11.14 -11.03 -8.58
C THR A 94 -11.62 -9.75 -7.91
N ARG A 95 -11.27 -8.58 -8.47
CA ARG A 95 -11.55 -7.25 -7.90
C ARG A 95 -11.02 -7.10 -6.47
N GLN A 96 -9.80 -7.58 -6.24
CA GLN A 96 -9.15 -7.61 -4.95
C GLN A 96 -7.98 -6.63 -4.87
N ILE A 97 -7.79 -6.03 -3.71
CA ILE A 97 -6.62 -5.24 -3.36
C ILE A 97 -5.82 -6.04 -2.33
N CYS A 98 -4.54 -6.26 -2.57
CA CYS A 98 -3.66 -6.90 -1.60
C CYS A 98 -2.54 -5.94 -1.21
N VAL A 99 -2.43 -5.61 0.07
CA VAL A 99 -1.32 -4.83 0.63
C VAL A 99 -0.10 -5.74 0.75
N LEU A 100 1.00 -5.32 0.13
CA LEU A 100 2.23 -6.12 -0.02
C LEU A 100 3.38 -5.60 0.86
N ALA A 101 3.38 -4.30 1.18
CA ALA A 101 4.40 -3.74 2.06
C ALA A 101 3.97 -2.44 2.73
N VAL A 102 4.59 -2.15 3.88
CA VAL A 102 4.59 -0.82 4.52
C VAL A 102 6.03 -0.41 4.77
N ALA A 103 6.53 0.58 4.01
CA ALA A 103 7.93 0.95 4.04
C ALA A 103 8.13 2.46 4.28
N HIS A 104 9.17 2.83 5.02
CA HIS A 104 9.59 4.22 5.11
C HIS A 104 10.12 4.71 3.75
N LYS A 105 9.83 5.96 3.38
CA LYS A 105 10.21 6.53 2.07
C LYS A 105 11.71 6.43 1.74
N GLU A 106 12.57 6.41 2.76
CA GLU A 106 14.04 6.34 2.59
C GLU A 106 14.54 4.91 2.40
N LYS A 107 13.75 3.90 2.79
CA LYS A 107 14.09 2.49 2.63
C LYS A 107 13.53 1.89 1.34
N PHE A 108 12.79 2.67 0.56
CA PHE A 108 12.13 2.19 -0.64
C PHE A 108 12.45 3.09 -1.84
N ASP A 109 13.49 2.69 -2.55
CA ASP A 109 13.80 3.18 -3.88
C ASP A 109 12.91 2.44 -4.89
N TYR A 110 12.15 3.18 -5.68
CA TYR A 110 11.19 2.63 -6.63
C TYR A 110 11.86 2.18 -7.92
N ASP A 111 13.06 2.69 -8.21
CA ASP A 111 13.78 2.43 -9.44
C ASP A 111 14.82 1.32 -9.26
N ASP A 112 15.24 1.06 -8.01
CA ASP A 112 16.04 -0.11 -7.66
C ASP A 112 15.18 -1.36 -7.40
N LEU A 113 14.86 -2.06 -8.49
CA LEU A 113 14.17 -3.36 -8.43
C LEU A 113 15.05 -4.49 -7.85
N ASN A 114 16.35 -4.25 -7.67
CA ASN A 114 17.26 -5.20 -7.03
C ASN A 114 17.33 -5.01 -5.51
N SER A 115 16.64 -4.02 -4.92
CA SER A 115 16.55 -3.93 -3.47
C SER A 115 15.81 -5.14 -2.88
N ASP A 116 16.18 -5.56 -1.66
CA ASP A 116 15.54 -6.70 -0.99
C ASP A 116 14.03 -6.49 -0.83
N LEU A 117 13.62 -5.24 -0.53
CA LEU A 117 12.22 -4.87 -0.41
C LEU A 117 11.47 -5.01 -1.75
N ALA A 118 12.04 -4.52 -2.86
CA ALA A 118 11.38 -4.62 -4.16
C ALA A 118 11.27 -6.08 -4.61
N ARG A 119 12.34 -6.87 -4.45
CA ARG A 119 12.34 -8.32 -4.73
C ARG A 119 11.28 -9.05 -3.91
N ARG A 120 11.15 -8.74 -2.62
CA ARG A 120 10.11 -9.31 -1.74
C ARG A 120 8.71 -8.95 -2.23
N ILE A 121 8.42 -7.68 -2.50
CA ILE A 121 7.09 -7.25 -2.96
C ILE A 121 6.70 -7.92 -4.27
N LEU A 122 7.64 -8.03 -5.22
CA LEU A 122 7.40 -8.67 -6.51
C LEU A 122 7.20 -10.19 -6.37
N ALA A 123 7.93 -10.83 -5.45
CA ALA A 123 7.71 -12.24 -5.13
C ALA A 123 6.32 -12.46 -4.51
N ASP A 124 5.96 -11.67 -3.51
CA ASP A 124 4.65 -11.71 -2.85
C ASP A 124 3.50 -11.55 -3.87
N TRP A 125 3.62 -10.59 -4.80
CA TRP A 125 2.62 -10.37 -5.86
C TRP A 125 2.44 -11.57 -6.79
N ARG A 126 3.52 -12.29 -7.11
CA ARG A 126 3.47 -13.46 -8.01
C ARG A 126 2.85 -14.69 -7.37
N THR A 127 2.72 -14.71 -6.04
CA THR A 127 2.16 -15.82 -5.28
C THR A 127 0.68 -15.64 -4.90
N LEU A 128 0.10 -14.48 -5.22
CA LEU A 128 -1.34 -14.21 -5.07
C LEU A 128 -2.14 -14.81 -6.23
#